data_AF-A0A255R8F5-F1
#
_entry.id   AF-A0A255R8F5-F1
#
_cell.length_a   1.000
_cell.length_b   1.000
_cell.length_c   1.000
_cell.angle_alpha   90.00
_cell.angle_beta   90.00
_cell.angle_gamma   90.00
#
_symmetry.space_group_name_H-M   'P 1'
#
loop_
_entity.id
_entity.type
_entity.pdbx_description
1 polymer ?
#
loop_
_entity_poly.entity_id
_entity_poly.type
_entity_poly.pdbx_seq_one_letter_code
_entity_poly.pdbx_strand_id
1 'polypeptide(L)'
;MAGKRRSPAKRARPSATRPVGTAASTPQPRDPQVLGTLAGEVALRKFAPPQREKMRRQIYDYVLMSSRCLDGPNFTKVSVEDLTRMVRMYDDLFFEGQIIKAASAEGLSFQLSSRMTSVGGKLVTQYPNGFASGARKFELVLSSTLLFQTFEDVSRPIEVAGCLCKNRLEAMQRVAEHEFVHLTEMLIWNDGNCNEARFQSIAGRYFGHTDYQHNLITQRERAAIKFDIRVGDNVCFSHDGHRLHGRVNRITRRATILVLNAKGQRFSDGNRYVKYYVPLEHLRKA
;
A
#
# COMPACT_ATOMS: atom_id res chain seq x y z
N MET A 1 -10.23 78.41 -35.97
CA MET A 1 -8.90 77.82 -36.25
C MET A 1 -8.05 77.87 -34.99
N ALA A 2 -7.37 76.76 -34.67
CA ALA A 2 -6.22 76.58 -33.78
C ALA A 2 -6.15 77.32 -32.43
N GLY A 3 -6.15 76.55 -31.33
CA GLY A 3 -5.69 77.00 -30.01
C GLY A 3 -5.27 75.81 -29.13
N LYS A 4 -3.95 75.64 -28.95
CA LYS A 4 -3.24 74.51 -28.32
C LYS A 4 -3.31 74.52 -26.78
N ARG A 5 -3.38 73.30 -26.21
CA ARG A 5 -2.69 72.74 -25.03
C ARG A 5 -2.56 73.57 -23.74
N ARG A 6 -3.09 72.98 -22.65
CA ARG A 6 -2.46 73.01 -21.31
C ARG A 6 -2.58 71.64 -20.64
N SER A 7 -1.46 71.03 -20.32
CA SER A 7 -1.35 69.91 -19.36
C SER A 7 -1.15 70.47 -17.95
N PRO A 8 -1.68 69.81 -16.91
CA PRO A 8 -1.13 69.95 -15.56
C PRO A 8 -0.61 68.64 -14.97
N ALA A 9 0.64 68.75 -14.47
CA ALA A 9 1.23 68.18 -13.27
C ALA A 9 0.81 66.77 -12.76
N LYS A 10 1.79 65.86 -12.81
CA LYS A 10 1.85 64.62 -12.00
C LYS A 10 1.87 64.96 -10.51
N ARG A 11 0.90 64.42 -9.75
CA ARG A 11 0.94 64.31 -8.29
C ARG A 11 1.36 62.88 -7.93
N ALA A 12 2.53 62.73 -7.30
CA ALA A 12 2.96 61.48 -6.71
C ALA A 12 2.06 61.11 -5.53
N ARG A 13 1.69 59.83 -5.42
CA ARG A 13 1.02 59.24 -4.25
C ARG A 13 1.82 58.02 -3.76
N PRO A 14 1.78 57.75 -2.45
CA PRO A 14 2.86 57.11 -1.72
C PRO A 14 2.84 55.59 -1.83
N SER A 15 4.04 55.02 -1.65
CA SER A 15 4.33 53.59 -1.57
C SER A 15 3.48 52.90 -0.51
N ALA A 16 2.60 52.01 -0.95
CA ALA A 16 1.94 51.06 -0.08
C ALA A 16 2.90 49.91 0.22
N THR A 17 3.35 49.87 1.47
CA THR A 17 4.05 48.75 2.10
C THR A 17 3.20 47.48 1.92
N ARG A 18 3.70 46.50 1.15
CA ARG A 18 3.09 45.16 1.11
C ARG A 18 3.32 44.49 2.46
N PRO A 19 2.29 43.83 3.04
CA PRO A 19 2.50 43.01 4.23
C PRO A 19 3.36 41.81 3.83
N VAL A 20 4.44 41.60 4.59
CA VAL A 20 5.22 40.36 4.60
C VAL A 20 4.35 39.31 5.27
N GLY A 21 3.45 38.70 4.49
CA GLY A 21 2.88 37.40 4.78
C GLY A 21 3.68 36.37 4.02
N THR A 22 4.54 35.63 4.71
CA THR A 22 5.14 34.39 4.19
C THR A 22 4.02 33.38 3.96
N ALA A 23 3.37 33.46 2.80
CA ALA A 23 2.59 32.35 2.28
C ALA A 23 3.56 31.18 2.13
N ALA A 24 3.40 30.15 2.96
CA ALA A 24 4.14 28.91 2.80
C ALA A 24 3.83 28.39 1.39
N SER A 25 4.78 28.53 0.48
CA SER A 25 4.63 28.08 -0.90
C SER A 25 4.37 26.58 -0.89
N THR A 26 3.29 26.15 -1.54
CA THR A 26 3.04 24.74 -1.80
C THR A 26 4.28 24.17 -2.51
N PRO A 27 4.89 23.08 -2.02
CA PRO A 27 6.09 22.55 -2.64
C PRO A 27 5.79 22.19 -4.09
N GLN A 28 6.72 22.52 -4.99
CA GLN A 28 6.61 22.15 -6.39
C GLN A 28 6.88 20.65 -6.54
N PRO A 29 6.23 19.96 -7.50
CA PRO A 29 6.59 18.59 -7.85
C PRO A 29 8.09 18.45 -8.06
N ARG A 30 8.72 17.47 -7.41
CA ARG A 30 10.16 17.17 -7.53
C ARG A 30 11.12 18.33 -7.23
N ASP A 31 10.77 19.24 -6.33
CA ASP A 31 11.68 20.28 -5.86
C ASP A 31 13.01 19.67 -5.36
N PRO A 32 14.16 19.90 -6.03
CA PRO A 32 15.43 19.26 -5.68
C PRO A 32 15.94 19.64 -4.30
N GLN A 33 15.64 20.85 -3.83
CA GLN A 33 16.05 21.31 -2.51
C GLN A 33 15.27 20.55 -1.43
N VAL A 34 13.95 20.44 -1.59
CA VAL A 34 13.08 19.68 -0.68
C VAL A 34 13.49 18.22 -0.64
N LEU A 35 13.68 17.59 -1.80
CA LEU A 35 14.07 16.18 -1.88
C LEU A 35 15.48 15.93 -1.32
N GLY A 36 16.41 16.86 -1.55
CA GLY A 36 17.78 16.79 -0.99
C GLY A 36 17.78 16.87 0.54
N THR A 37 17.02 17.79 1.13
CA THR A 37 16.85 17.88 2.58
C THR A 37 16.22 16.60 3.14
N LEU A 38 15.12 16.12 2.54
CA LEU A 38 14.48 14.88 2.95
C LEU A 38 15.43 13.68 2.87
N ALA A 39 16.25 13.58 1.82
CA ALA A 39 17.24 12.52 1.69
C ALA A 39 18.22 12.51 2.87
N GLY A 40 18.74 13.69 3.27
CA GLY A 40 19.66 13.82 4.40
C GLY A 40 19.00 13.44 5.73
N GLU A 41 17.79 13.92 5.99
CA GLU A 41 17.03 13.60 7.20
C GLU A 41 16.71 12.10 7.28
N VAL A 42 16.23 11.52 6.18
CA VAL A 42 15.93 10.09 6.08
C VAL A 42 17.17 9.23 6.27
N ALA A 43 18.32 9.65 5.75
CA ALA A 43 19.57 8.91 5.89
C ALA A 43 20.10 8.89 7.34
N LEU A 44 19.91 9.97 8.11
CA LEU A 44 20.56 10.12 9.42
C LEU A 44 19.67 9.75 10.62
N ARG A 45 18.36 9.97 10.52
CA ARG A 45 17.44 9.82 11.65
C ARG A 45 17.27 8.35 12.06
N LYS A 46 17.18 8.10 13.36
CA LYS A 46 16.89 6.78 13.92
C LYS A 46 16.07 6.93 15.19
N PHE A 47 15.22 5.96 15.47
CA PHE A 47 14.37 5.96 16.65
C PHE A 47 14.70 4.77 17.55
N ALA A 48 14.84 5.03 18.86
CA ALA A 48 15.08 3.96 19.81
C ALA A 48 13.86 3.04 19.93
N PRO A 49 14.02 1.74 20.25
CA PRO A 49 12.89 0.80 20.36
C PRO A 49 11.72 1.31 21.23
N PRO A 50 11.93 1.90 22.42
CA PRO A 50 10.83 2.42 23.23
C PRO A 50 10.08 3.58 22.58
N GLN A 51 10.78 4.43 21.82
CA GLN A 51 10.17 5.55 21.10
C GLN A 51 9.27 5.05 19.98
N ARG A 52 9.76 4.10 19.18
CA ARG A 52 9.01 3.48 18.08
C ARG A 52 7.73 2.82 18.58
N GLU A 53 7.82 2.08 19.68
CA GLU A 53 6.66 1.41 20.26
C GLU A 53 5.64 2.40 20.82
N LYS A 54 6.11 3.46 21.50
CA LYS A 54 5.22 4.53 21.97
C LYS A 54 4.47 5.21 20.82
N MET A 55 5.19 5.60 19.76
CA MET A 55 4.59 6.24 18.59
C MET A 55 3.60 5.32 17.88
N ARG A 56 3.99 4.05 17.65
CA ARG A 56 3.12 3.03 17.07
C ARG A 56 1.85 2.83 17.89
N ARG A 57 1.97 2.78 19.22
CA ARG A 57 0.82 2.67 20.12
C ARG A 57 -0.08 3.89 20.05
N GLN A 58 0.50 5.09 19.99
CA GLN A 58 -0.25 6.33 19.80
C GLN A 58 -1.04 6.31 18.48
N ILE A 59 -0.44 5.87 17.38
CA ILE A 59 -1.13 5.73 16.08
C ILE A 59 -2.25 4.70 16.18
N TYR A 60 -1.97 3.55 16.82
CA TYR A 60 -2.92 2.48 17.01
C TYR A 60 -4.17 2.99 17.75
N ASP A 61 -3.98 3.65 18.89
CA ASP A 61 -5.07 4.13 19.73
C ASP A 61 -5.87 5.22 19.02
N TYR A 62 -5.19 6.16 18.34
CA TYR A 62 -5.86 7.20 17.57
C TYR A 62 -6.71 6.65 16.42
N VAL A 63 -6.17 5.70 15.64
CA VAL A 63 -6.90 5.12 14.51
C VAL A 63 -8.16 4.41 15.01
N LEU A 64 -8.03 3.66 16.11
CA LEU A 64 -9.15 2.95 16.71
C LEU A 64 -10.21 3.92 17.26
N MET A 65 -9.80 4.97 17.97
CA MET A 65 -10.72 5.95 18.58
C MET A 65 -11.37 6.89 17.55
N SER A 66 -10.68 7.23 16.47
CA SER A 66 -11.16 8.19 15.45
C SER A 66 -11.96 7.53 14.33
N SER A 67 -11.92 6.20 14.21
CA SER A 67 -12.62 5.51 13.14
C SER A 67 -14.13 5.49 13.36
N ARG A 68 -14.86 5.66 12.27
CA ARG A 68 -16.31 5.44 12.22
C ARG A 68 -16.69 3.99 11.87
N CYS A 69 -15.70 3.18 11.48
CA CYS A 69 -15.91 1.85 10.91
C CYS A 69 -15.24 0.73 11.71
N LEU A 70 -14.10 1.01 12.37
CA LEU A 70 -13.40 0.03 13.18
C LEU A 70 -14.18 -0.22 14.47
N ASP A 71 -14.56 -1.47 14.70
CA ASP A 71 -15.26 -1.97 15.88
C ASP A 71 -14.31 -2.58 16.93
N GLY A 72 -13.00 -2.58 16.66
CA GLY A 72 -11.99 -3.12 17.57
C GLY A 72 -10.64 -3.38 16.90
N PRO A 73 -9.66 -3.92 17.65
CA PRO A 73 -8.34 -4.33 17.13
C PRO A 73 -8.41 -5.36 15.98
N ASN A 74 -9.36 -6.30 16.08
CA ASN A 74 -9.62 -7.32 15.08
C ASN A 74 -10.85 -6.95 14.25
N PHE A 75 -10.88 -5.70 13.78
CA PHE A 75 -12.03 -5.11 13.12
C PHE A 75 -12.65 -5.98 12.02
N THR A 76 -13.94 -5.82 11.78
CA THR A 76 -14.69 -6.52 10.72
C THR A 76 -14.89 -5.68 9.46
N LYS A 77 -14.64 -4.36 9.54
CA LYS A 77 -14.70 -3.41 8.43
C LYS A 77 -13.58 -2.39 8.58
N VAL A 78 -13.07 -1.87 7.45
CA VAL A 78 -12.07 -0.79 7.43
C VAL A 78 -12.32 0.09 6.21
N SER A 79 -12.12 1.40 6.36
CA SER A 79 -12.29 2.40 5.30
C SER A 79 -10.95 2.93 4.78
N VAL A 80 -10.97 3.55 3.60
CA VAL A 80 -9.80 4.23 3.04
C VAL A 80 -9.40 5.42 3.95
N GLU A 81 -10.35 6.06 4.61
CA GLU A 81 -10.09 7.13 5.58
C GLU A 81 -9.31 6.63 6.80
N ASP A 82 -9.52 5.39 7.25
CA ASP A 82 -8.76 4.81 8.38
C ASP A 82 -7.29 4.61 7.98
N LEU A 83 -7.04 4.06 6.79
CA LEU A 83 -5.69 3.96 6.21
C LEU A 83 -5.05 5.33 6.04
N THR A 84 -5.80 6.29 5.49
CA THR A 84 -5.32 7.66 5.26
C THR A 84 -4.92 8.32 6.58
N ARG A 85 -5.75 8.21 7.62
CA ARG A 85 -5.45 8.74 8.96
C ARG A 85 -4.21 8.07 9.56
N MET A 86 -4.10 6.75 9.45
CA MET A 86 -2.94 6.00 9.93
C MET A 86 -1.63 6.47 9.28
N VAL A 87 -1.58 6.52 7.94
CA VAL A 87 -0.37 6.92 7.21
C VAL A 87 0.01 8.37 7.49
N ARG A 88 -0.98 9.27 7.63
CA ARG A 88 -0.72 10.66 8.04
C ARG A 88 -0.06 10.76 9.41
N MET A 89 -0.52 10.01 10.40
CA MET A 89 0.15 10.02 11.69
C MET A 89 1.54 9.40 11.67
N TYR A 90 1.78 8.39 10.83
CA TYR A 90 3.14 7.89 10.62
C TYR A 90 4.05 8.98 10.06
N ASP A 91 3.59 9.72 9.05
CA ASP A 91 4.33 10.86 8.51
C ASP A 91 4.59 11.92 9.58
N ASP A 92 3.55 12.32 10.32
CA ASP A 92 3.66 13.36 11.36
C ASP A 92 4.65 12.98 12.47
N LEU A 93 4.57 11.74 12.98
CA LEU A 93 5.38 11.32 14.13
C LEU A 93 6.82 10.95 13.78
N PHE A 94 7.05 10.41 12.58
CA PHE A 94 8.38 9.91 12.18
C PHE A 94 9.13 10.86 11.22
N PHE A 95 8.40 11.59 10.39
CA PHE A 95 8.93 12.42 9.30
C PHE A 95 8.44 13.88 9.33
N GLU A 96 7.81 14.30 10.43
CA GLU A 96 7.34 15.68 10.63
C GLU A 96 6.42 16.19 9.51
N GLY A 97 5.61 15.28 8.95
CA GLY A 97 4.63 15.60 7.91
C GLY A 97 5.24 15.91 6.54
N GLN A 98 6.54 15.71 6.34
CA GLN A 98 7.23 16.16 5.13
C GLN A 98 7.05 15.20 3.94
N ILE A 99 6.94 13.87 4.17
CA ILE A 99 6.84 12.90 3.07
C ILE A 99 5.48 13.02 2.38
N ILE A 100 4.37 13.08 3.13
CA ILE A 100 3.05 13.24 2.53
C ILE A 100 2.91 14.60 1.88
N LYS A 101 3.45 15.67 2.50
CA LYS A 101 3.43 17.00 1.91
C LYS A 101 4.12 17.03 0.54
N ALA A 102 5.32 16.46 0.44
CA ALA A 102 6.06 16.40 -0.81
C ALA A 102 5.41 15.43 -1.84
N ALA A 103 4.98 14.24 -1.42
CA ALA A 103 4.30 13.29 -2.31
C ALA A 103 2.95 13.83 -2.82
N SER A 104 2.21 14.57 -2.00
CA SER A 104 0.92 15.17 -2.39
C SER A 104 1.06 16.25 -3.45
N ALA A 105 2.22 16.94 -3.51
CA ALA A 105 2.49 17.89 -4.58
C ALA A 105 2.55 17.22 -5.97
N GLU A 106 2.99 15.96 -6.04
CA GLU A 106 3.00 15.17 -7.27
C GLU A 106 1.65 14.47 -7.52
N GLY A 107 1.04 14.00 -6.43
CA GLY A 107 -0.25 13.33 -6.40
C GLY A 107 -0.14 12.04 -5.60
N LEU A 108 -0.82 11.97 -4.47
CA LEU A 108 -0.84 10.81 -3.58
C LEU A 108 -2.28 10.37 -3.32
N SER A 109 -2.53 9.07 -3.43
CA SER A 109 -3.83 8.47 -3.13
C SER A 109 -3.67 7.17 -2.33
N PHE A 110 -4.73 6.81 -1.61
CA PHE A 110 -4.80 5.62 -0.78
C PHE A 110 -5.95 4.73 -1.24
N GLN A 111 -5.76 3.42 -1.24
CA GLN A 111 -6.82 2.46 -1.58
C GLN A 111 -6.78 1.19 -0.72
N LEU A 112 -7.94 0.54 -0.65
CA LEU A 112 -8.10 -0.80 -0.11
C LEU A 112 -8.54 -1.74 -1.24
N SER A 113 -7.76 -2.77 -1.49
CA SER A 113 -8.05 -3.77 -2.52
C SER A 113 -8.72 -5.00 -1.91
N SER A 114 -9.85 -5.41 -2.49
CA SER A 114 -10.50 -6.70 -2.23
C SER A 114 -10.01 -7.81 -3.16
N ARG A 115 -9.19 -7.47 -4.16
CA ARG A 115 -8.72 -8.41 -5.19
C ARG A 115 -7.29 -8.92 -4.95
N MET A 116 -6.57 -8.30 -4.03
CA MET A 116 -5.17 -8.62 -3.74
C MET A 116 -5.10 -9.77 -2.73
N THR A 117 -4.68 -10.96 -3.17
CA THR A 117 -4.75 -12.20 -2.35
C THR A 117 -3.39 -12.86 -2.11
N SER A 118 -2.30 -12.17 -2.45
CA SER A 118 -0.93 -12.71 -2.36
C SER A 118 0.06 -11.78 -1.69
N VAL A 119 -0.22 -10.48 -1.64
CA VAL A 119 0.64 -9.47 -1.00
C VAL A 119 -0.21 -8.58 -0.09
N GLY A 120 0.32 -8.20 1.07
CA GLY A 120 -0.39 -7.42 2.08
C GLY A 120 -0.62 -5.97 1.66
N GLY A 121 0.35 -5.38 0.97
CA GLY A 121 0.30 -4.03 0.43
C GLY A 121 1.03 -3.95 -0.91
N LYS A 122 0.91 -2.79 -1.56
CA LYS A 122 1.82 -2.33 -2.60
C LYS A 122 1.76 -0.82 -2.74
N LEU A 123 2.88 -0.22 -3.14
CA LEU A 123 2.92 1.11 -3.73
C LEU A 123 2.94 1.01 -5.26
N VAL A 124 2.07 1.78 -5.92
CA VAL A 124 2.10 1.98 -7.37
C VAL A 124 2.61 3.39 -7.66
N THR A 125 3.60 3.50 -8.53
CA THR A 125 4.08 4.79 -9.06
C THR A 125 3.78 4.86 -10.55
N GLN A 126 3.07 5.91 -10.96
CA GLN A 126 2.74 6.19 -12.35
C GLN A 126 3.52 7.40 -12.84
N TYR A 127 3.89 7.37 -14.12
CA TYR A 127 4.57 8.46 -14.82
C TYR A 127 3.65 8.96 -15.95
N PRO A 128 2.70 9.87 -15.69
CA PRO A 128 1.71 10.30 -16.68
C PRO A 128 2.32 10.84 -17.98
N ASN A 129 3.50 11.45 -17.89
CA ASN A 129 4.22 12.03 -19.02
C ASN A 129 5.25 11.05 -19.63
N GLY A 130 5.35 9.81 -19.13
CA GLY A 130 6.28 8.79 -19.63
C GLY A 130 7.75 8.96 -19.23
N PHE A 131 8.15 10.10 -18.65
CA PHE A 131 9.52 10.38 -18.24
C PHE A 131 9.73 10.20 -16.74
N ALA A 132 10.81 9.53 -16.35
CA ALA A 132 11.20 9.31 -14.95
C ALA A 132 11.50 10.61 -14.18
N SER A 133 11.90 11.67 -14.89
CA SER A 133 12.18 12.99 -14.33
C SER A 133 10.93 13.87 -14.15
N GLY A 134 9.77 13.45 -14.68
CA GLY A 134 8.52 14.21 -14.62
C GLY A 134 7.76 14.05 -13.30
N ALA A 135 6.63 14.75 -13.21
CA ALA A 135 5.67 14.57 -12.12
C ALA A 135 5.14 13.14 -12.09
N ARG A 136 4.99 12.59 -10.89
CA ARG A 136 4.53 11.21 -10.66
C ARG A 136 3.18 11.18 -9.95
N LYS A 137 2.51 10.05 -9.99
CA LYS A 137 1.37 9.77 -9.11
C LYS A 137 1.63 8.53 -8.29
N PHE A 138 1.42 8.65 -7.00
CA PHE A 138 1.59 7.57 -6.03
C PHE A 138 0.24 7.05 -5.58
N GLU A 139 0.13 5.73 -5.47
CA GLU A 139 -1.04 5.05 -4.96
C GLU A 139 -0.59 3.96 -3.98
N LEU A 140 -0.87 4.19 -2.69
CA LEU A 140 -0.59 3.22 -1.62
C LEU A 140 -1.84 2.36 -1.42
N VAL A 141 -1.71 1.06 -1.67
CA VAL A 141 -2.83 0.12 -1.68
C VAL A 141 -2.59 -0.98 -0.66
N LEU A 142 -3.54 -1.19 0.27
CA LEU A 142 -3.50 -2.35 1.17
C LEU A 142 -4.53 -3.41 0.79
N SER A 143 -4.22 -4.68 1.08
CA SER A 143 -5.14 -5.80 0.89
C SER A 143 -6.10 -5.90 2.08
N SER A 144 -7.34 -5.47 1.87
CA SER A 144 -8.42 -5.76 2.82
C SER A 144 -8.64 -7.28 2.94
N THR A 145 -8.53 -8.01 1.83
CA THR A 145 -8.77 -9.46 1.79
C THR A 145 -7.79 -10.24 2.67
N LEU A 146 -6.49 -9.95 2.61
CA LEU A 146 -5.51 -10.64 3.45
C LEU A 146 -5.61 -10.21 4.91
N LEU A 147 -5.88 -8.93 5.19
CA LEU A 147 -6.08 -8.45 6.57
C LEU A 147 -7.23 -9.20 7.25
N PHE A 148 -8.37 -9.38 6.57
CA PHE A 148 -9.49 -10.11 7.15
C PHE A 148 -9.17 -11.59 7.37
N GLN A 149 -8.56 -12.24 6.37
CA GLN A 149 -8.27 -13.68 6.40
C GLN A 149 -7.22 -14.10 7.42
N THR A 150 -6.21 -13.25 7.67
CA THR A 150 -5.03 -13.60 8.47
C THR A 150 -5.35 -14.00 9.92
N PHE A 151 -6.48 -13.54 10.46
CA PHE A 151 -6.89 -13.79 11.84
C PHE A 151 -8.25 -14.50 11.92
N GLU A 152 -8.65 -15.23 10.88
CA GLU A 152 -9.90 -16.00 10.89
C GLU A 152 -9.68 -17.41 11.45
N ASP A 153 -9.00 -18.26 10.68
CA ASP A 153 -9.30 -19.69 10.76
C ASP A 153 -8.09 -20.62 10.63
N VAL A 154 -6.90 -20.04 10.51
CA VAL A 154 -5.61 -20.73 10.56
C VAL A 154 -4.83 -20.16 11.74
N SER A 155 -4.48 -21.03 12.69
CA SER A 155 -3.80 -20.62 13.93
C SER A 155 -2.29 -20.81 13.81
N ARG A 156 -1.58 -19.76 13.40
CA ARG A 156 -0.12 -19.65 13.53
C ARG A 156 0.26 -18.25 14.00
N PRO A 157 1.48 -18.04 14.53
CA PRO A 157 2.00 -16.70 14.72
C PRO A 157 1.97 -15.91 13.40
N ILE A 158 1.47 -14.69 13.47
CA ILE A 158 1.41 -13.77 12.33
C ILE A 158 2.58 -12.81 12.46
N GLU A 159 3.45 -12.83 11.47
CA GLU A 159 4.61 -11.95 11.41
C GLU A 159 4.49 -11.08 10.15
N VAL A 160 4.76 -9.79 10.27
CA VAL A 160 4.78 -8.87 9.14
C VAL A 160 6.01 -8.00 9.28
N ALA A 161 6.85 -7.97 8.25
CA ALA A 161 8.12 -7.26 8.25
C ALA A 161 9.01 -7.61 9.47
N GLY A 162 9.03 -8.89 9.86
CA GLY A 162 9.83 -9.36 10.98
C GLY A 162 9.21 -9.14 12.36
N CYS A 163 7.98 -8.59 12.41
CA CYS A 163 7.32 -8.19 13.65
C CYS A 163 6.08 -9.05 13.91
N LEU A 164 6.01 -9.65 15.10
CA LEU A 164 4.82 -10.38 15.56
C LEU A 164 3.61 -9.44 15.67
N CYS A 165 2.50 -9.86 15.08
CA CYS A 165 1.22 -9.14 15.09
C CYS A 165 0.16 -9.99 15.81
N LYS A 166 -0.50 -9.39 16.80
CA LYS A 166 -1.52 -10.04 17.63
C LYS A 166 -2.93 -9.83 17.12
N ASN A 167 -3.13 -8.84 16.25
CA ASN A 167 -4.43 -8.47 15.71
C ASN A 167 -4.32 -7.82 14.33
N ARG A 168 -5.47 -7.65 13.66
CA ARG A 168 -5.58 -7.05 12.33
C ARG A 168 -5.02 -5.63 12.27
N LEU A 169 -5.21 -4.83 13.31
CA LEU A 169 -4.74 -3.45 13.34
C LEU A 169 -3.21 -3.36 13.42
N GLU A 170 -2.56 -4.20 14.21
CA GLU A 170 -1.09 -4.32 14.24
C GLU A 170 -0.54 -4.78 12.89
N ALA A 171 -1.17 -5.78 12.25
CA ALA A 171 -0.77 -6.23 10.92
C ALA A 171 -0.94 -5.13 9.87
N MET A 172 -2.07 -4.41 9.89
CA MET A 172 -2.32 -3.27 9.01
C MET A 172 -1.26 -2.18 9.19
N GLN A 173 -0.88 -1.88 10.43
CA GLN A 173 0.21 -0.94 10.72
C GLN A 173 1.55 -1.39 10.12
N ARG A 174 1.96 -2.65 10.30
CA ARG A 174 3.24 -3.15 9.75
C ARG A 174 3.27 -3.06 8.23
N VAL A 175 2.17 -3.44 7.55
CA VAL A 175 2.07 -3.31 6.10
C VAL A 175 2.09 -1.83 5.69
N ALA A 176 1.36 -0.94 6.37
CA ALA A 176 1.38 0.48 6.07
C ALA A 176 2.77 1.09 6.26
N GLU A 177 3.48 0.76 7.34
CA GLU A 177 4.87 1.15 7.58
C GLU A 177 5.76 0.72 6.40
N HIS A 178 5.64 -0.53 5.94
CA HIS A 178 6.41 -1.07 4.83
C HIS A 178 6.15 -0.31 3.52
N GLU A 179 4.89 -0.13 3.14
CA GLU A 179 4.54 0.63 1.93
C GLU A 179 4.93 2.11 2.03
N PHE A 180 4.98 2.66 3.24
CA PHE A 180 5.42 4.03 3.46
C PHE A 180 6.93 4.20 3.27
N VAL A 181 7.74 3.18 3.58
CA VAL A 181 9.16 3.15 3.19
C VAL A 181 9.30 3.14 1.67
N HIS A 182 8.51 2.33 0.96
CA HIS A 182 8.49 2.37 -0.50
C HIS A 182 8.13 3.75 -1.04
N LEU A 183 7.15 4.43 -0.44
CA LEU A 183 6.77 5.78 -0.85
C LEU A 183 7.93 6.75 -0.66
N THR A 184 8.59 6.67 0.50
CA THR A 184 9.77 7.49 0.82
C THR A 184 10.89 7.26 -0.19
N GLU A 185 11.20 6.01 -0.50
CA GLU A 185 12.26 5.67 -1.44
C GLU A 185 11.96 6.16 -2.86
N MET A 186 10.76 5.87 -3.35
CA MET A 186 10.32 6.31 -4.66
C MET A 186 10.30 7.83 -4.73
N LEU A 187 9.77 8.52 -3.72
CA LEU A 187 9.70 9.98 -3.67
C LEU A 187 11.10 10.61 -3.83
N ILE A 188 12.06 10.17 -3.02
CA ILE A 188 13.38 10.79 -2.94
C ILE A 188 14.29 10.34 -4.09
N TRP A 189 14.43 9.03 -4.30
CA TRP A 189 15.44 8.46 -5.22
C TRP A 189 14.85 7.92 -6.53
N ASN A 190 13.53 7.94 -6.70
CA ASN A 190 12.84 7.38 -7.88
C ASN A 190 13.10 5.89 -8.13
N ASP A 191 13.42 5.18 -7.06
CA ASP A 191 13.76 3.77 -7.07
C ASP A 191 13.47 3.20 -5.68
N GLY A 192 13.05 1.95 -5.61
CA GLY A 192 12.70 1.31 -4.37
C GLY A 192 12.55 -0.20 -4.53
N ASN A 193 13.23 -0.94 -3.65
CA ASN A 193 13.19 -2.40 -3.62
C ASN A 193 13.43 -2.86 -2.18
N CYS A 194 12.48 -3.62 -1.64
CA CYS A 194 12.48 -4.01 -0.24
C CYS A 194 13.57 -5.04 0.13
N ASN A 195 14.17 -5.67 -0.89
CA ASN A 195 15.33 -6.55 -0.72
C ASN A 195 16.66 -5.78 -0.59
N GLU A 196 16.68 -4.49 -0.91
CA GLU A 196 17.91 -3.69 -0.95
C GLU A 196 18.25 -3.07 0.41
N ALA A 197 19.54 -2.82 0.63
CA ALA A 197 20.07 -2.35 1.90
C ALA A 197 19.49 -0.98 2.33
N ARG A 198 19.19 -0.09 1.37
CA ARG A 198 18.59 1.23 1.66
C ARG A 198 17.21 1.09 2.29
N PHE A 199 16.32 0.30 1.67
CA PHE A 199 15.00 0.02 2.21
C PHE A 199 15.08 -0.59 3.61
N GLN A 200 15.85 -1.68 3.76
CA GLN A 200 15.95 -2.39 5.04
C GLN A 200 16.55 -1.51 6.13
N SER A 201 17.52 -0.66 5.80
CA SER A 201 18.07 0.33 6.73
C SER A 201 17.02 1.35 7.18
N ILE A 202 16.22 1.90 6.26
CA ILE A 202 15.15 2.84 6.61
C ILE A 202 14.10 2.14 7.48
N ALA A 203 13.56 1.00 7.02
CA ALA A 203 12.55 0.23 7.74
C ALA A 203 13.03 -0.18 9.15
N GLY A 204 14.28 -0.61 9.26
CA GLY A 204 14.92 -0.96 10.52
C GLY A 204 15.12 0.23 11.46
N ARG A 205 15.61 1.39 10.97
CA ARG A 205 15.85 2.58 11.82
C ARG A 205 14.56 3.27 12.25
N TYR A 206 13.57 3.34 11.37
CA TYR A 206 12.31 4.04 11.61
C TYR A 206 11.30 3.17 12.35
N PHE A 207 11.08 1.94 11.90
CA PHE A 207 9.99 1.11 12.39
C PHE A 207 10.47 -0.14 13.12
N GLY A 208 11.74 -0.49 13.00
CA GLY A 208 12.29 -1.69 13.64
C GLY A 208 11.90 -2.99 12.93
N HIS A 209 11.62 -2.92 11.63
CA HIS A 209 11.43 -4.11 10.81
C HIS A 209 12.73 -4.90 10.73
N THR A 210 12.62 -6.23 10.80
CA THR A 210 13.76 -7.17 10.70
C THR A 210 13.65 -8.09 9.49
N ASP A 211 12.57 -7.96 8.71
CA ASP A 211 12.33 -8.65 7.46
C ASP A 211 11.55 -7.70 6.52
N TYR A 212 11.54 -7.98 5.23
CA TYR A 212 10.79 -7.26 4.20
C TYR A 212 9.51 -8.00 3.78
N GLN A 213 9.28 -9.22 4.25
CA GLN A 213 8.13 -10.02 3.81
C GLN A 213 6.81 -9.67 4.54
N HIS A 214 5.70 -9.78 3.81
CA HIS A 214 4.34 -9.71 4.35
C HIS A 214 3.82 -11.13 4.64
N ASN A 215 4.23 -11.76 5.75
CA ASN A 215 3.87 -13.16 6.07
C ASN A 215 2.42 -13.30 6.63
N LEU A 216 1.47 -12.64 5.95
CA LEU A 216 0.02 -12.78 6.13
C LEU A 216 -0.47 -14.14 5.60
N ILE A 217 -1.58 -14.65 6.15
CA ILE A 217 -2.13 -15.94 5.71
C ILE A 217 -2.82 -15.75 4.36
N THR A 218 -2.32 -16.45 3.34
CA THR A 218 -2.88 -16.40 1.99
C THR A 218 -3.99 -17.43 1.79
N GLN A 219 -4.82 -17.23 0.77
CA GLN A 219 -5.81 -18.25 0.36
C GLN A 219 -5.18 -19.59 -0.03
N ARG A 220 -3.96 -19.58 -0.55
CA ARG A 220 -3.23 -20.80 -0.89
C ARG A 220 -2.84 -21.57 0.35
N GLU A 221 -2.29 -20.88 1.35
CA GLU A 221 -1.91 -21.47 2.64
C GLU A 221 -3.15 -22.04 3.34
N ARG A 222 -4.22 -21.26 3.44
CA ARG A 222 -5.48 -21.71 4.01
C ARG A 222 -6.04 -22.94 3.28
N ALA A 223 -6.00 -22.96 1.95
CA ALA A 223 -6.46 -24.11 1.18
C ALA A 223 -5.65 -25.37 1.47
N ALA A 224 -4.32 -25.23 1.59
CA ALA A 224 -3.43 -26.34 1.91
C ALA A 224 -3.64 -26.88 3.32
N ILE A 225 -3.92 -26.02 4.31
CA ILE A 225 -4.11 -26.45 5.70
C ILE A 225 -5.50 -27.03 5.92
N LYS A 226 -6.55 -26.40 5.37
CA LYS A 226 -7.95 -26.76 5.68
C LYS A 226 -8.55 -27.82 4.78
N PHE A 227 -8.20 -27.79 3.50
CA PHE A 227 -8.79 -28.67 2.50
C PHE A 227 -7.76 -29.63 1.92
N ASP A 228 -6.50 -29.55 2.36
CA ASP A 228 -5.36 -30.25 1.78
C ASP A 228 -5.27 -30.05 0.25
N ILE A 229 -5.65 -28.88 -0.27
CA ILE A 229 -5.59 -28.55 -1.71
C ILE A 229 -4.49 -27.53 -1.99
N ARG A 230 -3.60 -27.84 -2.92
CA ARG A 230 -2.53 -26.96 -3.42
C ARG A 230 -2.68 -26.69 -4.91
N VAL A 231 -2.08 -25.59 -5.38
CA VAL A 231 -1.96 -25.34 -6.82
C VAL A 231 -1.10 -26.44 -7.42
N GLY A 232 -1.56 -27.03 -8.51
CA GLY A 232 -0.93 -28.15 -9.18
C GLY A 232 -1.55 -29.51 -8.88
N ASP A 233 -2.33 -29.64 -7.80
CA ASP A 233 -2.97 -30.91 -7.41
C ASP A 233 -3.99 -31.38 -8.46
N ASN A 234 -4.11 -32.70 -8.60
CA ASN A 234 -5.20 -33.32 -9.33
C ASN A 234 -6.39 -33.49 -8.39
N VAL A 235 -7.57 -33.06 -8.84
CA VAL A 235 -8.80 -33.07 -8.06
C VAL A 235 -9.96 -33.58 -8.87
N CYS A 236 -10.98 -34.09 -8.17
CA CYS A 236 -12.28 -34.38 -8.73
C CYS A 236 -13.37 -33.53 -8.05
N PHE A 237 -14.41 -33.21 -8.82
CA PHE A 237 -15.55 -32.42 -8.36
C PHE A 237 -16.79 -32.73 -9.22
N SER A 238 -17.97 -32.38 -8.71
CA SER A 238 -19.22 -32.54 -9.47
C SER A 238 -19.62 -31.22 -10.13
N HIS A 239 -20.01 -31.29 -11.41
CA HIS A 239 -20.54 -30.16 -12.16
C HIS A 239 -21.63 -30.66 -13.11
N ASP A 240 -22.80 -30.02 -13.08
CA ASP A 240 -23.98 -30.42 -13.87
C ASP A 240 -24.31 -31.92 -13.79
N GLY A 241 -24.20 -32.50 -12.59
CA GLY A 241 -24.45 -33.93 -12.34
C GLY A 241 -23.32 -34.88 -12.78
N HIS A 242 -22.28 -34.39 -13.43
CA HIS A 242 -21.14 -35.18 -13.88
C HIS A 242 -19.92 -35.01 -12.95
N ARG A 243 -19.22 -36.11 -12.69
CA ARG A 243 -17.93 -36.08 -11.99
C ARG A 243 -16.83 -35.73 -12.98
N LEU A 244 -16.17 -34.61 -12.77
CA LEU A 244 -15.06 -34.13 -13.58
C LEU A 244 -13.73 -34.29 -12.84
N HIS A 245 -12.67 -34.48 -13.61
CA HIS A 245 -11.29 -34.57 -13.13
C HIS A 245 -10.46 -33.47 -13.78
N GLY A 246 -9.62 -32.80 -12.99
CA GLY A 246 -8.77 -31.74 -13.52
C GLY A 246 -7.69 -31.33 -12.55
N ARG A 247 -6.90 -30.34 -12.97
CA ARG A 247 -5.75 -29.84 -12.23
C ARG A 247 -6.04 -28.46 -11.65
N VAL A 248 -5.66 -28.24 -10.39
CA VAL A 248 -5.78 -26.93 -9.73
C VAL A 248 -4.79 -25.97 -10.36
N ASN A 249 -5.26 -24.92 -11.03
CA ASN A 249 -4.40 -23.91 -11.65
C ASN A 249 -4.21 -22.67 -10.77
N ARG A 250 -5.25 -22.27 -10.04
CA ARG A 250 -5.18 -21.10 -9.15
C ARG A 250 -6.10 -21.28 -7.97
N ILE A 251 -5.68 -20.81 -6.80
CA ILE A 251 -6.50 -20.76 -5.59
C ILE A 251 -6.71 -19.29 -5.21
N THR A 252 -7.98 -18.94 -5.08
CA THR A 252 -8.47 -17.69 -4.47
C THR A 252 -9.53 -18.08 -3.43
N ARG A 253 -10.66 -17.37 -3.31
CA ARG A 253 -11.82 -17.87 -2.58
C ARG A 253 -12.41 -19.15 -3.20
N ARG A 254 -12.25 -19.31 -4.52
CA ARG A 254 -12.53 -20.54 -5.27
C ARG A 254 -11.27 -21.02 -5.96
N ALA A 255 -11.20 -22.31 -6.26
CA ALA A 255 -10.15 -22.86 -7.10
C ALA A 255 -10.56 -22.79 -8.58
N THR A 256 -9.62 -22.37 -9.43
CA THR A 256 -9.74 -22.52 -10.88
C THR A 256 -9.16 -23.87 -11.26
N ILE A 257 -10.02 -24.77 -11.74
CA ILE A 257 -9.65 -26.11 -12.18
C ILE A 257 -9.56 -26.13 -13.71
N LEU A 258 -8.47 -26.71 -14.23
CA LEU A 258 -8.29 -26.96 -15.65
C LEU A 258 -8.67 -28.42 -15.94
N VAL A 259 -9.70 -28.61 -16.76
CA VAL A 259 -10.15 -29.92 -17.22
C VAL A 259 -9.78 -30.05 -18.69
N LEU A 260 -9.04 -31.12 -19.03
CA LEU A 260 -8.56 -31.35 -20.39
C LEU A 260 -9.75 -31.48 -21.34
N ASN A 261 -9.74 -30.73 -22.44
CA ASN A 261 -10.82 -30.74 -23.43
C ASN A 261 -10.31 -30.25 -24.78
N ALA A 262 -10.52 -31.03 -25.85
CA ALA A 262 -10.07 -30.70 -27.21
C ALA A 262 -10.64 -29.37 -27.75
N LYS A 263 -11.83 -28.96 -27.30
CA LYS A 263 -12.46 -27.68 -27.67
C LYS A 263 -12.08 -26.53 -26.72
N GLY A 264 -11.23 -26.80 -25.73
CA GLY A 264 -10.78 -25.83 -24.73
C GLY A 264 -9.80 -24.78 -25.27
N GLN A 265 -9.50 -23.80 -24.42
CA GLN A 265 -8.46 -22.81 -24.67
C GLN A 265 -7.08 -23.49 -24.61
N ARG A 266 -6.18 -23.16 -25.55
CA ARG A 266 -4.80 -23.65 -25.53
C ARG A 266 -3.99 -22.93 -24.45
N PHE A 267 -3.22 -23.68 -23.68
CA PHE A 267 -2.32 -23.18 -22.64
C PHE A 267 -0.86 -23.36 -23.03
N SER A 268 0.04 -22.79 -22.23
CA SER A 268 1.49 -22.78 -22.46
C SER A 268 2.14 -24.16 -22.43
N ASP A 269 1.49 -25.16 -21.83
CA ASP A 269 1.91 -26.57 -21.83
C ASP A 269 1.53 -27.30 -23.13
N GLY A 270 0.92 -26.61 -24.10
CA GLY A 270 0.49 -27.16 -25.37
C GLY A 270 -0.90 -27.79 -25.35
N ASN A 271 -1.46 -28.08 -24.17
CA ASN A 271 -2.76 -28.72 -24.01
C ASN A 271 -3.92 -27.72 -24.08
N ARG A 272 -5.13 -28.25 -24.23
CA ARG A 272 -6.38 -27.47 -24.25
C ARG A 272 -7.25 -27.77 -23.04
N TYR A 273 -7.74 -26.73 -22.39
CA TYR A 273 -8.52 -26.85 -21.15
C TYR A 273 -9.78 -26.00 -21.16
N VAL A 274 -10.79 -26.48 -20.45
CA VAL A 274 -11.92 -25.68 -19.97
C VAL A 274 -11.68 -25.32 -18.51
N LYS A 275 -11.95 -24.06 -18.15
CA LYS A 275 -11.80 -23.54 -16.78
C LYS A 275 -13.10 -23.73 -16.00
N TYR A 276 -12.99 -24.30 -14.81
CA TYR A 276 -14.08 -24.37 -13.85
C TYR A 276 -13.72 -23.59 -12.58
N TYR A 277 -14.68 -22.90 -11.99
CA TYR A 277 -14.49 -22.13 -10.74
C TYR A 277 -15.24 -22.83 -9.62
N VAL A 278 -14.52 -23.62 -8.83
CA VAL A 278 -15.12 -24.57 -7.88
C VAL A 278 -14.80 -24.14 -6.44
N PRO A 279 -15.79 -24.10 -5.53
CA PRO A 279 -15.55 -23.92 -4.10
C PRO A 279 -14.58 -24.99 -3.56
N LEU A 280 -13.72 -24.63 -2.61
CA LEU A 280 -12.67 -25.54 -2.12
C LEU A 280 -13.27 -26.75 -1.41
N GLU A 281 -14.38 -26.57 -0.70
CA GLU A 281 -15.16 -27.59 -0.01
C GLU A 281 -15.78 -28.64 -0.94
N HIS A 282 -15.89 -28.36 -2.25
CA HIS A 282 -16.42 -29.29 -3.24
C HIS A 282 -15.32 -30.09 -3.95
N LEU A 283 -14.06 -29.79 -3.67
CA LEU A 283 -12.92 -30.50 -4.25
C LEU A 283 -12.55 -31.69 -3.38
N ARG A 284 -12.19 -32.79 -4.04
CA ARG A 284 -11.50 -33.92 -3.41
C ARG A 284 -10.23 -34.22 -4.20
N LYS A 285 -9.13 -34.46 -3.50
CA LYS A 285 -7.91 -34.99 -4.13
C LYS A 285 -8.25 -36.29 -4.86
N ALA A 286 -7.74 -36.38 -6.09
CA ALA A 286 -7.90 -37.55 -6.95
C ALA A 286 -6.76 -38.55 -6.73
#